data_AF-D5U9Y5-F1
#
_entry.id   AF-D5U9Y5-F1
#
_cell.length_a   1.000
_cell.length_b   1.000
_cell.length_c   1.000
_cell.angle_alpha   90.00
_cell.angle_beta   90.00
_cell.angle_gamma   90.00
#
_symmetry.space_group_name_H-M   'P 1'
#
loop_
_entity.id
_entity.type
_entity.pdbx_description
1 polymer ?
#
loop_
_entity_poly.entity_id
_entity_poly.type
_entity_poly.pdbx_seq_one_letter_code
_entity_poly.pdbx_strand_id
1 'polypeptide(L)' 'MKKISFLLLLIFLVSCSSVKYVTVPMSDPPEIYKPNLIKTEKDFLYEYKRSLMKISEWQNWYAIQTNKF' A
#
# COMPACT_ATOMS: atom_id res chain seq x y z
N MET A 1 -22.02 -38.79 21.49
CA MET A 1 -21.39 -38.35 20.22
C MET A 1 -22.00 -37.08 19.63
N LYS A 2 -23.32 -37.01 19.37
CA LYS A 2 -23.97 -35.81 18.79
C LYS A 2 -23.73 -34.49 19.56
N LYS A 3 -23.77 -34.53 20.90
CA LYS A 3 -23.53 -33.35 21.76
C LYS A 3 -22.09 -32.82 21.71
N ILE A 4 -21.11 -33.72 21.62
CA ILE A 4 -19.67 -33.37 21.53
C ILE A 4 -19.37 -32.76 20.16
N SER A 5 -19.94 -33.35 19.09
CA SER A 5 -19.85 -32.79 17.74
C SER A 5 -20.46 -31.39 17.65
N PHE A 6 -21.61 -31.16 18.32
CA PHE A 6 -22.24 -29.84 18.39
C PHE A 6 -21.37 -28.82 19.14
N LEU A 7 -20.71 -29.24 20.23
CA LEU A 7 -19.79 -28.40 20.99
C LEU A 7 -18.56 -27.98 20.16
N LEU A 8 -17.97 -28.91 19.42
CA LEU A 8 -16.84 -28.63 18.53
C LEU A 8 -17.23 -27.68 17.39
N LEU A 9 -18.44 -27.85 16.84
CA LEU A 9 -18.96 -26.98 15.79
C LEU A 9 -19.15 -25.53 16.29
N LEU A 10 -19.65 -25.37 17.52
CA LEU A 10 -19.79 -24.06 18.17
C LEU A 10 -18.44 -23.39 18.39
N ILE A 11 -17.44 -24.13 18.90
CA ILE A 11 -16.09 -23.59 19.11
C ILE A 11 -15.48 -23.13 17.78
N PHE A 12 -15.66 -23.91 16.71
CA PHE A 12 -15.16 -23.57 15.37
C PHE A 12 -15.86 -22.35 14.76
N LEU A 13 -17.15 -22.16 15.03
CA LEU A 13 -17.90 -20.98 14.57
C LEU A 13 -17.47 -19.71 15.33
N VAL A 14 -17.19 -19.82 16.63
CA VAL A 14 -16.75 -18.68 17.46
C VAL A 14 -15.29 -18.31 17.17
N SER A 15 -14.42 -19.25 16.79
CA SER A 15 -13.04 -18.94 16.38
C SER A 15 -12.93 -18.35 14.97
N CYS A 16 -13.97 -18.47 14.14
CA CYS A 16 -14.04 -17.89 12.80
C CYS A 16 -14.55 -16.43 12.78
N SER A 17 -14.86 -15.84 13.93
CA SER A 17 -15.19 -14.40 14.00
C SER A 17 -13.93 -13.57 13.81
N SER A 18 -13.71 -13.20 12.55
CA SER A 18 -12.81 -12.17 12.00
C SER A 18 -12.06 -11.33 13.03
N VAL A 19 -10.74 -11.45 13.03
CA VAL A 19 -9.84 -10.40 13.52
C VAL A 19 -10.28 -9.08 12.89
N LYS A 20 -10.81 -8.16 13.70
CA LYS A 20 -10.99 -6.78 13.28
C LYS A 20 -9.60 -6.17 13.17
N TYR A 21 -9.01 -6.23 11.97
CA TYR A 21 -7.79 -5.48 11.71
C TYR A 21 -8.12 -4.00 11.90
N VAL A 22 -7.40 -3.35 12.82
CA VAL A 22 -7.40 -1.90 12.91
C VAL A 22 -6.73 -1.42 11.63
N THR A 23 -7.51 -1.02 10.64
CA THR A 23 -6.99 -0.41 9.42
C THR A 23 -6.56 1.00 9.77
N VAL A 24 -5.26 1.20 9.99
CA VAL A 24 -4.69 2.55 10.00
C VAL A 24 -4.74 3.05 8.56
N PRO A 25 -5.43 4.17 8.27
CA PRO A 25 -5.46 4.71 6.93
C PRO A 25 -4.03 5.07 6.50
N MET A 26 -3.70 4.79 5.24
CA MET A 26 -2.42 5.23 4.68
C MET A 26 -2.35 6.76 4.69
N SER A 27 -1.15 7.30 4.85
CA SER A 27 -0.95 8.74 4.63
C SER A 27 -1.19 9.08 3.16
N ASP A 28 -1.53 10.34 2.88
CA ASP A 28 -1.78 10.76 1.50
C ASP A 28 -0.58 10.44 0.60
N PRO A 29 -0.82 9.90 -0.61
CA PRO A 29 0.24 9.62 -1.55
C PRO A 29 0.82 10.91 -2.13
N PRO A 30 2.07 10.89 -2.63
CA PRO A 30 2.62 12.00 -3.38
C PRO A 30 1.76 12.34 -4.61
N GLU A 31 1.86 13.57 -5.10
CA GLU A 31 1.13 13.98 -6.29
C GLU A 31 1.50 13.14 -7.52
N ILE A 32 0.50 12.90 -8.39
CA ILE A 32 0.73 12.23 -9.67
C ILE A 32 1.66 13.09 -10.51
N TYR A 33 2.79 12.50 -10.91
CA TYR A 33 3.76 13.17 -11.75
C TYR A 33 3.20 13.43 -13.15
N LYS A 34 3.25 14.69 -13.58
CA LYS A 34 2.91 15.12 -14.94
C LYS A 34 4.15 15.77 -15.56
N PRO A 35 4.78 15.14 -16.58
CA PRO A 35 5.97 15.71 -17.20
C PRO A 35 5.63 17.00 -17.95
N ASN A 36 6.59 17.92 -18.01
CA ASN A 36 6.44 19.14 -18.80
C ASN A 36 6.68 18.88 -20.29
N LEU A 37 6.30 19.84 -21.12
CA LEU A 37 6.59 19.81 -22.55
C LEU A 37 8.11 19.88 -22.79
N ILE A 38 8.66 18.87 -23.46
CA ILE A 38 10.07 18.79 -23.79
C ILE A 38 10.30 19.44 -25.16
N LYS A 39 11.12 20.50 -25.21
CA LYS A 39 11.46 21.20 -26.46
C LYS A 39 12.94 21.10 -26.82
N THR A 40 13.81 20.91 -25.83
CA THR A 40 15.26 20.83 -26.00
C THR A 40 15.86 19.62 -25.28
N GLU A 41 17.08 19.24 -25.64
CA GLU A 41 17.84 18.19 -24.91
C GLU A 41 18.07 18.56 -23.44
N LYS A 42 18.25 19.84 -23.14
CA LYS A 42 18.37 20.32 -21.76
C LYS A 42 17.08 20.08 -20.98
N ASP A 43 15.92 20.34 -21.60
CA ASP A 43 14.62 20.05 -20.98
C ASP A 43 14.45 18.55 -20.77
N PHE A 44 14.87 17.73 -21.72
CA PHE A 44 14.85 16.27 -21.60
C PHE A 44 15.66 15.81 -20.38
N LEU A 45 16.91 16.26 -20.24
CA LEU A 45 17.76 15.90 -19.10
C LEU A 45 17.18 16.38 -17.77
N TYR A 46 16.54 17.55 -17.76
CA TYR A 46 15.91 18.10 -16.56
C TYR A 46 14.66 17.29 -16.17
N GLU A 47 13.78 17.01 -17.11
CA GLU A 47 12.57 16.20 -16.89
C GLU A 47 12.92 14.75 -16.53
N TYR A 48 14.02 14.21 -17.06
CA TYR A 48 14.54 12.91 -16.66
C TYR A 48 14.98 12.89 -15.19
N LYS A 49 15.72 13.90 -14.73
CA LYS A 49 16.09 14.02 -13.32
C LYS A 49 14.86 14.16 -12.43
N ARG A 50 13.89 14.98 -12.85
CA ARG A 50 12.64 15.21 -12.12
C ARG A 50 11.80 13.93 -12.01
N SER A 51 11.71 13.14 -13.08
CA SER A 51 10.96 11.88 -13.07
C SER A 51 11.56 10.86 -12.10
N LEU A 52 12.90 10.74 -12.07
CA LEU A 52 13.60 9.87 -11.11
C LEU A 52 13.32 10.27 -9.66
N MET A 53 13.34 11.57 -9.35
CA MET A 53 13.01 12.06 -8.02
C MET A 53 11.58 11.67 -7.62
N LYS A 54 10.61 11.84 -8.53
CA LYS A 54 9.21 11.48 -8.28
C LYS A 54 9.02 9.97 -8.11
N ILE A 55 9.71 9.14 -8.87
CA ILE A 55 9.69 7.69 -8.67
C ILE A 55 10.21 7.34 -7.28
N SER A 56 11.31 7.96 -6.85
CA SER A 56 11.88 7.71 -5.52
C SER A 56 10.94 8.15 -4.39
N GLU A 57 10.28 9.31 -4.50
CA GLU A 57 9.26 9.76 -3.55
C GLU A 57 8.14 8.73 -3.39
N TRP A 58 7.61 8.21 -4.50
CA TRP A 58 6.55 7.20 -4.51
C TRP A 58 7.00 5.86 -3.91
N GLN A 59 8.21 5.39 -4.26
CA GLN A 59 8.78 4.17 -3.70
C GLN A 59 8.95 4.28 -2.18
N ASN A 60 9.45 5.42 -1.71
CA ASN A 60 9.63 5.66 -0.29
C ASN A 60 8.30 5.70 0.45
N TRP A 61 7.31 6.43 -0.07
CA TRP A 61 5.96 6.46 0.50
C TRP A 61 5.38 5.04 0.61
N TYR A 62 5.47 4.23 -0.46
CA TYR A 62 4.97 2.86 -0.45
C TYR A 62 5.71 1.96 0.55
N ALA A 63 7.03 2.11 0.69
CA ALA A 63 7.83 1.35 1.64
C ALA A 63 7.38 1.64 3.09
N ILE A 64 7.14 2.92 3.41
CA ILE A 64 6.59 3.35 4.71
C ILE A 64 5.22 2.71 4.97
N GLN A 65 4.29 2.77 4.01
CA GLN A 65 2.94 2.22 4.21
C GLN A 65 2.93 0.69 4.38
N THR A 66 3.92 -0.01 3.83
CA THR A 66 3.97 -1.47 3.82
C THR A 66 4.94 -2.07 4.83
N ASN A 67 5.57 -1.24 5.67
CA ASN A 67 6.63 -1.65 6.61
C ASN A 67 7.72 -2.53 5.96
N LYS A 68 8.06 -2.24 4.70
CA LYS A 68 9.16 -2.89 3.98
C LYS A 68 10.44 -2.09 4.22
N PHE A 69 11.02 -2.25 5.39
CA PHE A 69 12.33 -1.72 5.76
C PHE A 69 13.30 -2.86 6.07
#